data_AF-A0A645IDW3-F1
#
_entry.id   AF-A0A645IDW3-F1
#
_cell.length_a   1.000
_cell.length_b   1.000
_cell.length_c   1.000
_cell.angle_alpha   90.00
_cell.angle_beta   90.00
_cell.angle_gamma   90.00
#
_symmetry.space_group_name_H-M   'P 1'
#
loop_
_entity.id
_entity.type
_entity.pdbx_description
1 polymer ?
#
loop_
_entity_poly.entity_id
_entity_poly.type
_entity_poly.pdbx_seq_one_letter_code
_entity_poly.pdbx_strand_id
1 'polypeptide(L)' 'MKAHHAVYFAATGGAAVVIAKSIISQEIIAYEDLGTEAIHRLEVKDFPVIVAIDSQGNNLYETGREEYQGKGNHSNI' A
#
# COMPACT_ATOMS: atom_id res chain seq x y z
N MET A 1 -4.77 2.98 -12.35
CA MET A 1 -4.84 4.34 -11.76
C MET A 1 -4.82 5.48 -12.77
N LYS A 2 -4.17 5.32 -13.93
CA LYS A 2 -4.06 6.32 -15.01
C LYS A 2 -5.31 7.11 -15.40
N ALA A 3 -6.45 6.43 -15.62
CA ALA A 3 -7.69 7.08 -16.06
C ALA A 3 -8.20 8.17 -15.09
N HIS A 4 -7.86 8.06 -13.81
CA HIS A 4 -8.30 8.98 -12.76
C HIS A 4 -7.15 9.78 -12.13
N HIS A 5 -5.95 9.74 -12.72
CA HIS A 5 -4.75 10.42 -12.21
C HIS A 5 -4.45 10.13 -10.73
N ALA A 6 -4.71 8.90 -10.29
CA ALA A 6 -4.52 8.47 -8.90
C ALA A 6 -3.19 7.73 -8.69
N VAL A 7 -2.83 7.48 -7.43
CA VAL A 7 -1.74 6.58 -7.03
C VAL A 7 -2.27 5.54 -6.04
N TYR A 8 -1.69 4.34 -6.06
CA TYR A 8 -1.97 3.29 -5.09
C TYR A 8 -0.75 3.09 -4.19
N PHE A 9 -0.95 3.34 -2.91
CA PHE A 9 0.08 3.12 -1.90
C PHE A 9 -0.05 1.72 -1.29
N ALA A 10 1.06 0.98 -1.29
CA ALA A 10 1.18 -0.25 -0.53
C ALA A 10 1.79 0.07 0.83
N ALA A 11 1.03 -0.19 1.89
CA ALA A 11 1.55 -0.27 3.26
C ALA A 11 2.10 -1.67 3.50
N THR A 12 3.27 -1.77 4.14
CA THR A 12 3.93 -3.05 4.38
C THR A 12 3.15 -3.90 5.39
N GLY A 13 2.64 -5.04 4.93
CA GLY A 13 1.98 -6.03 5.79
C GLY A 13 2.91 -6.52 6.91
N GLY A 14 2.35 -6.71 8.11
CA GLY A 14 3.13 -7.11 9.30
C GLY A 14 3.88 -5.96 10.00
N ALA A 15 3.94 -4.77 9.41
CA ALA A 15 4.60 -3.60 10.00
C ALA A 15 3.66 -2.71 10.85
N ALA A 16 2.55 -3.26 11.36
CA ALA A 16 1.50 -2.49 12.04
C ALA A 16 2.04 -1.62 13.19
N VAL A 17 2.95 -2.16 14.02
CA VAL A 17 3.57 -1.41 15.13
C VAL A 17 4.41 -0.22 14.64
N VAL A 18 5.10 -0.36 13.51
CA VAL A 18 5.91 0.71 12.94
C VAL A 18 5.01 1.77 12.32
N ILE A 19 4.00 1.34 11.55
CA ILE A 19 3.03 2.23 10.90
C ILE A 19 2.21 3.00 11.94
N ALA A 20 1.82 2.37 13.05
CA ALA A 20 1.05 3.01 14.11
C ALA A 20 1.79 4.20 14.75
N LYS A 21 3.14 4.22 14.73
CA LYS A 21 3.93 5.36 15.22
C LYS A 21 3.77 6.62 14.38
N SER A 22 3.31 6.49 13.14
CA SER A 22 3.06 7.61 12.23
C SER A 22 1.66 8.22 12.40
N ILE A 23 0.79 7.64 13.23
CA ILE A 23 -0.56 8.15 13.48
C ILE A 23 -0.51 9.21 14.58
N ILE A 24 -0.94 10.43 14.26
CA ILE A 24 -1.04 11.57 15.18
C ILE A 24 -2.41 11.54 15.90
N SER A 25 -3.49 11.30 15.16
CA SER A 25 -4.84 11.26 15.70
C SER A 25 -5.75 10.32 14.90
N GLN A 26 -6.81 9.83 15.54
CA GLN A 26 -7.80 8.93 14.95
C GLN A 26 -9.20 9.26 15.47
N GLU A 27 -10.17 9.39 14.57
CA GLU A 27 -11.60 9.59 14.89
C GLU A 27 -12.46 8.67 14.04
N ILE A 28 -13.55 8.12 14.61
CA ILE A 28 -14.58 7.41 13.85
C ILE A 28 -15.52 8.45 13.26
N ILE A 29 -15.70 8.46 11.95
CA ILE A 29 -16.53 9.46 11.25
C ILE A 29 -17.83 8.90 10.68
N ALA A 30 -17.98 7.58 10.62
CA ALA A 30 -19.22 6.93 10.21
C ALA A 30 -19.23 5.44 10.61
N TYR A 31 -20.44 4.88 10.78
CA TYR A 31 -20.68 3.45 11.03
C TYR A 31 -19.96 2.89 12.26
N GLU A 32 -20.11 3.56 13.40
CA GLU A 32 -19.47 3.19 14.68
C GLU A 32 -19.81 1.76 15.15
N ASP A 33 -21.00 1.26 14.78
CA ASP A 33 -21.47 -0.08 15.08
C ASP A 33 -20.64 -1.20 14.42
N LEU A 34 -19.86 -0.88 13.38
CA LEU A 34 -18.95 -1.82 12.73
C LEU A 34 -17.61 -2.02 13.48
N GLY A 35 -17.39 -1.31 14.59
CA GLY A 35 -16.18 -1.47 15.41
C GLY A 35 -14.89 -1.19 14.63
N THR A 36 -14.01 -2.19 14.50
CA THR A 36 -12.72 -2.06 13.80
C THR A 36 -12.86 -1.77 12.30
N GLU A 37 -14.03 -2.04 11.71
CA GLU A 37 -14.32 -1.84 10.29
C GLU A 37 -15.00 -0.47 10.01
N ALA A 38 -15.21 0.34 11.06
CA ALA A 38 -15.80 1.67 10.92
C ALA A 38 -14.92 2.59 10.03
N ILE A 39 -15.50 3.68 9.52
CA ILE A 39 -14.71 4.65 8.75
C ILE A 39 -13.93 5.52 9.72
N HIS A 40 -12.61 5.42 9.67
CA HIS A 40 -11.70 6.21 10.50
C HIS A 40 -11.09 7.37 9.70
N ARG A 41 -11.12 8.58 10.27
CA ARG A 41 -10.28 9.69 9.84
C ARG A 41 -8.98 9.63 10.63
N LEU A 42 -7.86 9.47 9.93
CA LEU A 42 -6.52 9.42 10.51
C LEU A 42 -5.75 10.68 10.12
N GLU A 43 -5.12 11.32 11.10
CA GLU A 43 -4.05 12.28 10.85
C GLU A 43 -2.71 11.56 10.98
N VAL A 44 -1.84 11.72 9.99
CA VAL A 44 -0.56 10.99 9.96
C VAL A 44 0.60 11.92 9.63
N LYS A 45 1.78 11.58 10.16
CA LYS A 45 3.05 12.24 9.83
C LYS A 45 4.11 11.18 9.58
N ASP A 46 4.90 11.39 8.52
CA ASP A 46 5.97 10.48 8.11
C ASP A 46 5.45 9.02 7.96
N PHE A 47 4.31 8.86 7.28
CA PHE A 47 3.63 7.57 7.10
C PHE A 47 4.33 6.72 6.03
N PRO A 48 4.93 5.56 6.39
CA PRO A 48 5.78 4.81 5.49
C PRO A 48 4.96 3.97 4.50
N VAL A 49 4.99 4.35 3.23
CA VAL A 49 4.31 3.65 2.12
C VAL A 49 5.15 3.65 0.84
N ILE A 50 4.82 2.72 -0.06
CA ILE A 50 5.42 2.60 -1.39
C ILE A 50 4.36 2.89 -2.43
N VAL A 51 4.68 3.68 -3.48
CA VAL A 51 3.83 3.78 -4.66
C VAL A 51 3.93 2.47 -5.43
N ALA A 52 2.93 1.59 -5.31
CA ALA A 52 2.92 0.31 -5.99
C ALA A 52 2.27 0.38 -7.38
N ILE A 53 1.33 1.31 -7.57
CA ILE A 53 0.77 1.63 -8.90
C ILE A 53 0.75 3.15 -9.05
N ASP A 54 1.38 3.67 -10.09
CA ASP A 54 1.44 5.10 -10.33
C ASP A 54 0.32 5.62 -11.26
N SER A 55 0.27 6.93 -11.43
CA SER A 55 -0.70 7.61 -12.27
C SER A 55 -0.42 7.51 -13.77
N GLN A 56 0.72 6.93 -14.18
CA GLN A 56 1.11 6.79 -15.59
C GLN A 56 0.73 5.42 -16.16
N GLY A 57 0.37 4.47 -15.28
CA GLY A 57 -0.04 3.12 -15.62
C GLY A 57 0.99 2.05 -15.25
N ASN A 58 2.08 2.40 -14.55
CA ASN A 58 3.06 1.43 -14.10
C ASN A 58 2.54 0.69 -12.86
N ASN A 59 2.76 -0.63 -12.82
CA ASN A 59 2.29 -1.52 -11.74
C ASN A 59 3.42 -2.46 -11.28
N LEU A 60 3.93 -2.24 -10.06
CA LEU A 60 5.03 -3.04 -9.49
C LEU A 60 4.67 -4.52 -9.29
N TYR A 61 3.38 -4.85 -9.11
CA TYR A 61 2.96 -6.24 -8.93
C TYR A 61 3.02 -7.05 -10.22
N GLU A 62 2.93 -6.38 -11.37
CA GLU A 62 3.09 -6.99 -12.69
C GLU A 62 4.57 -7.08 -13.04
N THR A 63 5.27 -5.94 -13.08
CA THR A 63 6.67 -5.88 -13.52
C THR A 63 7.60 -6.68 -12.60
N GLY A 64 7.40 -6.62 -11.28
CA GLY A 64 8.21 -7.38 -10.32
C GLY A 64 8.04 -8.90 -10.48
N ARG A 65 6.82 -9.35 -10.84
CA ARG A 65 6.57 -10.77 -11.13
C ARG A 65 7.24 -11.18 -12.44
N GLU A 66 7.11 -10.39 -13.49
CA GLU A 66 7.73 -10.64 -14.79
C GLU A 66 9.25 -10.74 -14.69
N GLU A 67 9.89 -9.81 -13.97
CA GLU A 67 11.34 -9.80 -13.75
C GLU A 67 11.83 -11.05 -13.02
N TYR A 68 11.06 -11.55 -12.04
CA TYR A 68 11.41 -12.75 -11.31
C TYR A 68 11.18 -14.03 -12.15
N GLN A 69 10.09 -14.07 -12.91
CA GLN A 69 9.77 -15.20 -13.79
C GLN A 69 10.77 -15.31 -14.95
N GLY A 70 11.20 -14.19 -15.54
CA GLY A 70 12.22 -14.16 -16.59
C GLY A 70 13.62 -14.60 -16.13
N LYS A 71 13.89 -14.60 -14.82
CA LYS A 71 15.17 -15.04 -14.23
C LYS A 71 15.18 -16.53 -13.82
N GLY A 72 14.12 -17.28 -14.11
CA GLY A 72 14.02 -18.72 -13.79
C GLY A 72 14.89 -19.66 -14.64
N ASN A 73 15.47 -19.21 -15.76
CA ASN A 73 16.39 -20.02 -16.58
C ASN A 73 17.86 -19.86 -16.12
N HIS A 74 18.16 -20.21 -14.86
CA HIS A 74 19.54 -20.47 -14.44
C HIS A 74 19.94 -21.88 -14.87
N SER A 75 20.06 -22.10 -16.19
CA SER A 75 20.83 -23.21 -16.74
C SER A 75 22.32 -22.91 -16.53
N ASN A 76 22.88 -23.42 -15.43
CA ASN A 76 24.27 -23.88 -15.28
C ASN A 76 24.55 -24.20 -13.79
N ILE A 77 24.11 -25.38 -13.37
CA ILE A 77 24.92 -26.31 -12.55
C ILE A 77 24.73 -27.69 -13.17
#